data_AF-A0AAU8DNV2-F1
#
_entry.id   AF-A0AAU8DNV2-F1
#
_cell.length_a   1.000
_cell.length_b   1.000
_cell.length_c   1.000
_cell.angle_alpha   90.00
_cell.angle_beta   90.00
_cell.angle_gamma   90.00
#
_symmetry.space_group_name_H-M   'P 1'
#
loop_
_entity.id
_entity.type
_entity.pdbx_description
1 polymer ?
#
loop_
_entity_poly.entity_id
_entity_poly.type
_entity_poly.pdbx_seq_one_letter_code
_entity_poly.pdbx_strand_id
1 'polypeptide(L)'
;MSAEVSAVGVAAETGHPRTLLLIWQNPDTRVFRRVGELVELADGMFTFRYLDGARDDGAFRPLAQFPDLERLYGPGRLPSFFRNRVMSRHRDSYREYLRWIGLDEALDTPVEVLLRTGGSRATDTFHVVDDLRQIPGGPLVSRFFASGIRYLPGAEEALAGVALGQRLELRPDPANAYNDRAMLVAVVDGRPVGYVPEWLLEDLHELRGRARSLSVIAELVNLDAPSHLKLLCRVEAVLAGPAGD
;
A
#
# COMPACT_ATOMS: atom_id res chain seq x y z
N MET A 1 -30.94 -14.18 26.01
CA MET A 1 -29.55 -14.64 26.20
C MET A 1 -28.79 -14.29 24.94
N SER A 2 -28.19 -13.10 24.95
CA SER A 2 -27.39 -12.58 23.84
C SER A 2 -25.96 -13.04 24.04
N ALA A 3 -25.43 -13.80 23.07
CA ALA A 3 -24.03 -14.18 23.04
C ALA A 3 -23.25 -13.16 22.20
N GLU A 4 -22.13 -12.75 22.76
CA GLU A 4 -21.20 -11.71 22.32
C GLU A 4 -20.67 -11.92 20.91
N VAL A 5 -20.72 -10.86 20.09
CA VAL A 5 -19.86 -10.73 18.92
C VAL A 5 -18.53 -10.17 19.42
N SER A 6 -17.58 -11.06 19.68
CA SER A 6 -16.20 -10.69 19.97
C SER A 6 -15.59 -10.00 18.76
N ALA A 7 -15.38 -8.69 18.88
CA ALA A 7 -14.48 -7.93 18.03
C ALA A 7 -13.06 -8.44 18.29
N VAL A 8 -12.54 -9.29 17.40
CA VAL A 8 -11.11 -9.57 17.36
C VAL A 8 -10.44 -8.36 16.71
N GLY A 9 -10.24 -7.32 17.52
CA GLY A 9 -9.18 -6.37 17.27
C GLY A 9 -7.87 -7.13 17.36
N VAL A 10 -7.12 -7.18 16.25
CA VAL A 10 -5.72 -7.58 16.29
C VAL A 10 -4.99 -6.48 17.05
N ALA A 11 -4.93 -6.63 18.38
CA ALA A 11 -4.01 -5.88 19.20
C ALA A 11 -2.62 -6.13 18.61
N ALA A 12 -1.91 -5.05 18.27
CA ALA A 12 -0.51 -5.13 17.90
C ALA A 12 0.24 -5.83 19.04
N GLU A 13 0.68 -7.07 18.81
CA GLU A 13 1.60 -7.75 19.71
C GLU A 13 2.89 -6.93 19.75
N THR A 14 3.12 -6.24 20.87
CA THR A 14 4.41 -5.68 21.24
C THR A 14 5.47 -6.78 21.24
N GLY A 15 6.42 -6.74 20.29
CA GLY A 15 7.69 -7.45 20.41
C GLY A 15 8.32 -8.03 19.15
N HIS A 16 7.65 -8.04 18.00
CA HIS A 16 8.23 -8.63 16.78
C HIS A 16 8.79 -7.56 15.84
N PRO A 17 10.02 -7.75 15.32
CA PRO A 17 10.58 -6.82 14.35
C PRO A 17 9.72 -6.81 13.09
N ARG A 18 9.34 -5.62 12.64
CA ARG A 18 8.52 -5.45 11.43
C ARG A 18 9.40 -5.04 10.26
N THR A 19 9.17 -5.68 9.12
CA THR A 19 9.94 -5.42 7.91
C THR A 19 9.10 -4.66 6.89
N LEU A 20 9.61 -3.52 6.43
CA LEU A 20 9.03 -2.73 5.35
C LEU A 20 9.97 -2.79 4.14
N LEU A 21 9.40 -2.89 2.95
CA LEU A 21 10.16 -2.90 1.69
C LEU A 21 10.07 -1.54 1.02
N LEU A 22 11.22 -1.04 0.55
CA LEU A 22 11.31 0.13 -0.30
C LEU A 22 11.28 -0.32 -1.76
N ILE A 23 10.20 0.02 -2.45
CA ILE A 23 10.03 -0.17 -3.88
C ILE A 23 10.42 1.12 -4.59
N TRP A 24 11.16 1.01 -5.68
CA TRP A 24 11.48 2.11 -6.58
C TRP A 24 10.95 1.80 -7.97
N GLN A 25 10.24 2.76 -8.56
CA GLN A 25 9.91 2.73 -9.97
C GLN A 25 11.02 3.41 -10.76
N ASN A 26 11.59 2.70 -11.73
CA ASN A 26 12.46 3.31 -12.71
C ASN A 26 11.66 4.37 -13.49
N PRO A 27 12.08 5.65 -13.50
CA PRO A 27 11.32 6.72 -14.12
C PRO A 27 11.23 6.56 -15.65
N ASP A 28 12.22 5.92 -16.27
CA ASP A 28 12.31 5.76 -17.73
C ASP A 28 11.58 4.51 -18.20
N THR A 29 11.80 3.37 -17.54
CA THR A 29 11.24 2.07 -17.96
C THR A 29 9.91 1.73 -17.28
N ARG A 30 9.52 2.48 -16.25
CA ARG A 30 8.35 2.23 -15.39
C ARG A 30 8.40 0.91 -14.59
N VAL A 31 9.49 0.16 -14.67
CA VAL A 31 9.69 -1.11 -13.94
C VAL A 31 9.83 -0.85 -12.44
N PHE A 32 9.14 -1.63 -11.62
CA PHE A 32 9.25 -1.58 -10.17
C PHE A 32 10.32 -2.56 -9.66
N ARG A 33 11.14 -2.10 -8.71
CA ARG A 33 12.19 -2.92 -8.08
C ARG A 33 12.17 -2.75 -6.58
N ARG A 34 12.34 -3.86 -5.86
CA ARG A 34 12.61 -3.86 -4.42
C ARG A 34 14.07 -3.45 -4.22
N VAL A 35 14.29 -2.22 -3.78
CA VAL A 35 15.63 -1.63 -3.67
C VAL A 35 16.14 -1.59 -2.23
N GLY A 36 15.26 -1.67 -1.23
CA GLY A 36 15.70 -1.59 0.16
C GLY A 36 14.74 -2.25 1.14
N GLU A 37 15.24 -2.44 2.35
CA GLU A 37 14.55 -3.02 3.47
C GLU A 37 14.76 -2.11 4.69
N LEU A 38 13.67 -1.70 5.32
CA LEU A 38 13.63 -0.98 6.59
C LEU A 38 13.03 -1.90 7.64
N VAL A 39 13.79 -2.19 8.70
CA VAL A 39 13.31 -3.03 9.81
C VAL A 39 13.10 -2.16 11.04
N GLU A 40 11.89 -2.16 11.57
CA GLU A 40 11.56 -1.65 12.91
C GLU A 40 11.88 -2.76 13.92
N LEU A 41 12.83 -2.52 14.81
CA LEU A 41 13.23 -3.44 15.87
C LEU A 41 12.24 -3.38 17.04
N ALA A 42 12.26 -4.41 17.90
CA ALA A 42 11.34 -4.50 19.04
C ALA A 42 11.48 -3.33 20.05
N ASP A 43 12.63 -2.65 20.07
CA ASP A 43 12.89 -1.46 20.90
C ASP A 43 12.52 -0.14 20.21
N GLY A 44 11.91 -0.19 19.02
CA GLY A 44 11.51 0.98 18.22
C GLY A 44 12.65 1.64 17.46
N MET A 45 13.86 1.06 17.46
CA MET A 45 14.94 1.51 16.58
C MET A 45 14.79 0.92 15.18
N PHE A 46 15.47 1.53 14.21
CA PHE A 46 15.40 1.15 12.81
C PHE A 46 16.76 0.72 12.28
N THR A 47 16.74 -0.30 11.43
CA THR A 47 17.85 -0.64 10.55
C THR A 47 17.41 -0.51 9.09
N PHE A 48 18.35 -0.19 8.21
CA PHE A 48 18.11 -0.09 6.77
C PHE A 48 19.24 -0.75 6.00
N ARG A 49 18.90 -1.46 4.93
CA ARG A 49 19.87 -1.97 3.95
C ARG A 49 19.29 -1.93 2.55
N TYR A 50 20.15 -1.89 1.54
CA TYR A 50 19.73 -2.10 0.17
C TYR A 50 19.58 -3.60 -0.15
N LEU A 51 18.69 -3.89 -1.09
CA LEU A 51 18.47 -5.20 -1.68
C LEU A 51 19.10 -5.25 -3.08
N ASP A 52 19.20 -6.45 -3.66
CA ASP A 52 19.85 -6.64 -4.97
C ASP A 52 19.19 -5.84 -6.09
N GLY A 53 17.87 -5.59 -6.00
CA GLY A 53 17.16 -4.75 -6.96
C GLY A 53 17.66 -3.30 -7.05
N ALA A 54 18.42 -2.80 -6.04
CA ALA A 54 19.11 -1.52 -6.11
C ALA A 54 20.37 -1.55 -7.00
N ARG A 55 20.94 -2.74 -7.22
CA ARG A 55 22.16 -2.97 -8.00
C ARG A 55 21.84 -3.40 -9.43
N ASP A 56 20.70 -4.07 -9.62
CA ASP A 56 20.27 -4.62 -10.91
C ASP A 56 19.93 -3.55 -11.96
N ASP A 57 19.76 -2.29 -11.56
CA ASP A 57 19.38 -1.20 -12.44
C ASP A 57 20.36 -0.02 -12.34
N GLY A 58 21.12 0.20 -13.42
CA GLY A 58 22.14 1.25 -13.48
C GLY A 58 21.57 2.68 -13.40
N ALA A 59 20.26 2.87 -13.51
CA ALA A 59 19.62 4.17 -13.30
C ALA A 59 19.33 4.46 -11.82
N PHE A 60 19.31 3.43 -10.96
CA PHE A 60 19.12 3.64 -9.52
C PHE A 60 20.25 4.47 -8.93
N ARG A 61 19.91 5.34 -7.98
CA ARG A 61 20.88 6.13 -7.21
C ARG A 61 20.61 5.91 -5.72
N PRO A 62 21.67 5.63 -4.92
CA PRO A 62 21.50 5.50 -3.48
C PRO A 62 20.85 6.76 -2.88
N LEU A 63 20.02 6.56 -1.87
CA LEU A 63 19.46 7.62 -1.05
C LEU A 63 20.59 8.43 -0.42
N ALA A 64 20.50 9.76 -0.43
CA ALA A 64 21.55 10.63 0.10
C ALA A 64 21.96 10.33 1.56
N GLN A 65 21.00 9.86 2.38
CA GLN A 65 21.26 9.46 3.76
C GLN A 65 22.04 8.12 3.87
N PHE A 66 22.04 7.32 2.81
CA PHE A 66 22.57 5.96 2.73
C PHE A 66 23.37 5.77 1.44
N PRO A 67 24.57 6.38 1.32
CA PRO A 67 25.31 6.43 0.06
C PRO A 67 25.94 5.10 -0.37
N ASP A 68 26.23 4.20 0.58
CA ASP A 68 26.83 2.89 0.33
C ASP A 68 25.74 1.81 0.22
N LEU A 69 25.70 1.10 -0.92
CA LEU A 69 24.74 0.03 -1.22
C LEU A 69 25.03 -1.28 -0.46
N GLU A 70 26.27 -1.51 -0.04
CA GLU A 70 26.68 -2.76 0.64
C GLU A 70 26.54 -2.68 2.16
N ARG A 71 26.31 -1.48 2.68
CA ARG A 71 26.26 -1.22 4.11
C ARG A 71 24.90 -1.56 4.72
N LEU A 72 24.94 -2.27 5.86
CA LEU A 72 23.85 -2.30 6.83
C LEU A 72 23.93 -1.03 7.70
N TYR A 73 22.88 -0.23 7.68
CA TYR A 73 22.74 0.96 8.52
C TYR A 73 21.90 0.60 9.74
N GLY A 74 22.40 0.87 10.94
CA GLY A 74 21.61 0.69 12.16
C GLY A 74 22.43 0.78 13.44
N PRO A 75 21.78 0.49 14.58
CA PRO A 75 20.39 0.83 14.88
C PRO A 75 20.26 2.34 15.18
N GLY A 76 19.12 2.95 14.82
CA GLY A 76 18.91 4.38 15.07
C GLY A 76 17.45 4.83 14.96
N ARG A 77 17.23 6.15 14.94
CA ARG A 77 15.89 6.74 14.74
C ARG A 77 15.39 6.49 13.30
N LEU A 78 14.07 6.58 13.10
CA LEU A 78 13.46 6.51 11.76
C LEU A 78 14.19 7.45 10.79
N PRO A 79 14.75 6.92 9.68
CA PRO A 79 15.55 7.74 8.78
C PRO A 79 14.74 8.88 8.18
N SER A 80 15.40 10.02 7.94
CA SER A 80 14.77 11.24 7.43
C SER A 80 14.08 11.00 6.08
N PHE A 81 14.62 10.12 5.25
CA PHE A 81 13.98 9.71 4.00
C PHE A 81 12.56 9.18 4.23
N PHE A 82 12.37 8.27 5.19
CA PHE A 82 11.05 7.71 5.53
C PHE A 82 10.20 8.69 6.34
N ARG A 83 10.79 9.36 7.32
CA ARG A 83 10.08 10.34 8.15
C ARG A 83 9.44 11.47 7.33
N ASN A 84 10.11 11.94 6.29
CA ASN A 84 9.61 13.02 5.43
C ASN A 84 8.43 12.59 4.51
N ARG A 85 8.02 11.32 4.55
CA ARG A 85 6.84 10.78 3.86
C ARG A 85 5.62 10.66 4.78
N VAL A 86 5.81 10.89 6.08
CA VAL A 86 4.75 10.89 7.08
C VAL A 86 4.31 12.33 7.31
N MET A 87 3.00 12.56 7.31
CA MET A 87 2.46 13.89 7.65
C MET A 87 2.89 14.28 9.08
N SER A 88 3.30 15.53 9.27
CA SER A 88 3.63 16.02 10.61
C SER A 88 2.40 16.04 11.51
N ARG A 89 2.55 15.49 12.73
CA ARG A 89 1.53 15.47 13.79
C ARG A 89 1.10 16.85 14.27
N HIS A 90 1.94 17.86 14.03
CA HIS A 90 1.67 19.24 14.43
C HIS A 90 0.75 19.99 13.46
N ARG A 91 0.33 19.38 12.35
CA ARG A 91 -0.62 20.01 11.43
C ARG A 91 -2.03 19.91 12.01
N ASP A 92 -2.78 21.01 11.95
CA ASP A 92 -4.17 21.05 12.43
C ASP A 92 -5.06 19.99 11.75
N SER A 93 -4.77 19.68 10.49
CA SER A 93 -5.48 18.66 9.70
C SER A 93 -5.03 17.22 9.97
N TYR A 94 -4.13 16.95 10.93
CA TYR A 94 -3.54 15.62 11.11
C TYR A 94 -4.58 14.57 11.54
N ARG A 95 -5.50 14.92 12.45
CA ARG A 95 -6.56 13.99 12.90
C ARG A 95 -7.50 13.62 11.75
N GLU A 96 -7.87 14.61 10.94
CA GLU A 96 -8.67 14.37 9.75
C GLU A 96 -7.93 13.50 8.72
N TYR A 97 -6.63 13.72 8.55
CA TYR A 97 -5.79 12.90 7.71
C TYR A 97 -5.75 11.43 8.18
N LEU A 98 -5.59 11.17 9.50
CA LEU A 98 -5.64 9.81 10.06
C LEU A 98 -6.96 9.11 9.75
N ARG A 99 -8.09 9.82 9.88
CA ARG A 99 -9.41 9.32 9.48
C ARG A 99 -9.43 8.92 8.00
N TRP A 100 -8.94 9.78 7.10
CA TRP A 100 -8.93 9.48 5.67
C TRP A 100 -8.08 8.26 5.31
N ILE A 101 -7.02 7.99 6.07
CA ILE A 101 -6.16 6.82 5.85
C ILE A 101 -6.58 5.58 6.64
N GLY A 102 -7.71 5.64 7.35
CA GLY A 102 -8.24 4.51 8.10
C GLY A 102 -7.31 4.03 9.20
N LEU A 103 -6.64 4.98 9.85
CA LEU A 103 -5.76 4.68 10.97
C LEU A 103 -6.40 5.16 12.27
N ASP A 104 -6.52 4.24 13.22
CA ASP A 104 -6.95 4.55 14.59
C ASP A 104 -5.87 5.39 15.29
N GLU A 105 -6.26 6.32 16.16
CA GLU A 105 -5.34 7.09 16.99
C GLU A 105 -4.46 6.19 17.86
N ALA A 106 -4.96 5.01 18.28
CA ALA A 106 -4.19 4.01 19.02
C ALA A 106 -3.06 3.36 18.20
N LEU A 107 -3.18 3.38 16.86
CA LEU A 107 -2.20 2.83 15.91
C LEU A 107 -1.44 3.93 15.16
N ASP A 108 -1.52 5.18 15.62
CA ASP A 108 -0.78 6.30 15.04
C ASP A 108 0.72 6.15 15.34
N THR A 109 1.40 5.37 14.49
CA THR A 109 2.86 5.28 14.42
C THR A 109 3.33 5.72 13.02
N PRO A 110 4.54 6.27 12.88
CA PRO A 110 5.08 6.61 11.56
C PRO A 110 5.09 5.43 10.58
N VAL A 111 5.35 4.22 11.09
CA VAL A 111 5.35 2.97 10.31
C VAL A 111 3.96 2.66 9.77
N GLU A 112 2.93 2.73 10.60
CA GLU A 112 1.55 2.50 10.15
C GLU A 112 1.10 3.53 9.10
N VAL A 113 1.46 4.81 9.29
CA VAL A 113 1.17 5.85 8.29
C VAL A 113 1.88 5.58 6.96
N LEU A 114 3.15 5.15 7.00
CA LEU A 114 3.90 4.78 5.78
C LEU A 114 3.20 3.65 5.04
N LEU A 115 2.82 2.59 5.76
CA LEU A 115 2.19 1.40 5.19
C LEU A 115 0.78 1.69 4.66
N ARG A 116 -0.01 2.52 5.33
CA ARG A 116 -1.34 2.94 4.86
C ARG A 116 -1.29 3.78 3.58
N THR A 117 -0.26 4.61 3.43
CA THR A 117 -0.16 5.58 2.33
C THR A 117 0.77 5.14 1.19
N GLY A 118 1.45 4.01 1.38
CA GLY A 118 2.55 3.59 0.52
C GLY A 118 3.76 4.53 0.60
N GLY A 119 3.83 5.45 1.56
CA GLY A 119 4.89 6.46 1.69
C GLY A 119 5.11 7.31 0.43
N SER A 120 4.11 7.42 -0.43
CA SER A 120 4.25 8.05 -1.75
C SER A 120 4.45 9.56 -1.62
N ARG A 121 5.28 10.13 -2.50
CA ARG A 121 5.43 11.58 -2.67
C ARG A 121 5.29 11.93 -4.14
N ALA A 122 4.60 13.03 -4.43
CA ALA A 122 4.47 13.52 -5.80
C ALA A 122 5.80 13.83 -6.49
N THR A 123 6.89 14.01 -5.72
CA THR A 123 8.21 14.39 -6.20
C THR A 123 9.14 13.22 -6.48
N ASP A 124 8.75 11.97 -6.17
CA ASP A 124 9.61 10.81 -6.38
C ASP A 124 8.83 9.55 -6.75
N THR A 125 9.57 8.50 -7.07
CA THR A 125 9.05 7.22 -7.58
C THR A 125 9.19 6.09 -6.57
N PHE A 126 9.18 6.41 -5.27
CA PHE A 126 9.33 5.43 -4.21
C PHE A 126 7.99 5.07 -3.56
N HIS A 127 7.86 3.79 -3.20
CA HIS A 127 6.76 3.26 -2.43
C HIS A 127 7.29 2.42 -1.26
N VAL A 128 6.61 2.51 -0.12
CA VAL A 128 6.91 1.72 1.08
C VAL A 128 5.77 0.75 1.28
N VAL A 129 6.07 -0.54 1.26
CA VAL A 129 5.08 -1.60 1.41
C VAL A 129 5.42 -2.50 2.58
N ASP A 130 4.40 -3.14 3.13
CA ASP A 130 4.59 -4.13 4.20
C ASP A 130 5.19 -5.39 3.59
N ASP A 131 6.07 -6.05 4.32
CA ASP A 131 6.54 -7.35 3.91
C ASP A 131 5.54 -8.43 4.33
N LEU A 132 4.53 -8.65 3.48
CA LEU A 132 3.40 -9.55 3.73
C LEU A 132 3.78 -11.05 3.86
N ARG A 133 5.08 -11.39 3.94
CA ARG A 133 5.61 -12.75 4.10
C ARG A 133 5.31 -13.40 5.46
N GLN A 134 4.54 -12.79 6.37
CA GLN A 134 4.49 -13.19 7.78
C GLN A 134 3.15 -13.68 8.38
N ILE A 135 2.14 -14.06 7.59
CA ILE A 135 0.99 -14.81 8.15
C ILE A 135 0.93 -16.22 7.56
N PRO A 136 1.55 -17.24 8.19
CA PRO A 136 1.42 -18.62 7.77
C PRO A 136 -0.05 -19.06 7.73
N GLY A 137 -0.53 -19.48 6.56
CA GLY A 137 -1.87 -20.07 6.38
C GLY A 137 -3.06 -19.09 6.36
N GLY A 138 -2.83 -17.78 6.48
CA GLY A 138 -3.88 -16.75 6.39
C GLY A 138 -4.08 -16.19 4.98
N PRO A 139 -5.22 -15.51 4.70
CA PRO A 139 -5.37 -14.75 3.47
C PRO A 139 -4.34 -13.61 3.41
N LEU A 140 -3.76 -13.39 2.24
CA LEU A 140 -2.96 -12.21 1.95
C LEU A 140 -3.88 -10.98 1.98
N VAL A 141 -3.59 -10.02 2.85
CA VAL A 141 -4.34 -8.76 2.93
C VAL A 141 -3.41 -7.60 2.61
N SER A 142 -3.83 -6.75 1.68
CA SER A 142 -3.12 -5.52 1.32
C SER A 142 -4.10 -4.36 1.17
N ARG A 143 -3.59 -3.13 1.22
CA ARG A 143 -4.39 -1.90 1.08
C ARG A 143 -3.75 -0.97 0.07
N PHE A 144 -4.59 -0.26 -0.68
CA PHE A 144 -4.14 0.78 -1.59
C PHE A 144 -5.22 1.84 -1.77
N PHE A 145 -4.81 3.08 -2.03
CA PHE A 145 -5.74 4.12 -2.47
C PHE A 145 -5.96 4.05 -3.97
N ALA A 146 -7.21 4.11 -4.41
CA ALA A 146 -7.50 4.14 -5.83
C ALA A 146 -6.95 5.43 -6.46
N SER A 147 -6.26 5.28 -7.58
CA SER A 147 -5.63 6.37 -8.33
C SER A 147 -6.55 6.92 -9.40
N GLY A 148 -6.29 8.14 -9.85
CA GLY A 148 -6.90 8.69 -11.06
C GLY A 148 -8.40 8.96 -11.02
N ILE A 149 -9.04 8.96 -9.84
CA ILE A 149 -10.49 9.18 -9.68
C ILE A 149 -10.96 10.45 -10.41
N ARG A 150 -10.22 11.56 -10.25
CA ARG A 150 -10.54 12.85 -10.88
C ARG A 150 -10.49 12.87 -12.40
N TYR A 151 -9.89 11.85 -13.03
CA TYR A 151 -9.77 11.75 -14.49
C TYR A 151 -10.85 10.86 -15.11
N LEU A 152 -11.65 10.20 -14.29
CA LEU A 152 -12.72 9.30 -14.71
C LEU A 152 -14.06 10.06 -14.67
N PRO A 153 -14.71 10.30 -15.82
CA PRO A 153 -16.02 10.93 -15.86
C PRO A 153 -17.06 10.13 -15.06
N GLY A 154 -17.80 10.79 -14.17
CA GLY A 154 -18.85 10.16 -13.36
C GLY A 154 -18.34 9.35 -12.17
N ALA A 155 -17.03 9.30 -11.93
CA ALA A 155 -16.45 8.47 -10.88
C ALA A 155 -16.76 8.98 -9.47
N GLU A 156 -16.85 10.29 -9.26
CA GLU A 156 -17.20 10.84 -7.94
C GLU A 156 -18.66 10.54 -7.58
N GLU A 157 -19.57 10.65 -8.54
CA GLU A 157 -20.98 10.31 -8.39
C GLU A 157 -21.18 8.81 -8.17
N ALA A 158 -20.43 7.97 -8.90
CA ALA A 158 -20.43 6.54 -8.69
C ALA A 158 -19.90 6.19 -7.29
N LEU A 159 -18.78 6.82 -6.88
CA LEU A 159 -18.16 6.62 -5.58
C LEU A 159 -19.08 7.04 -4.43
N ALA A 160 -19.88 8.10 -4.60
CA ALA A 160 -20.85 8.54 -3.61
C ALA A 160 -21.94 7.51 -3.31
N GLY A 161 -22.19 6.58 -4.25
CA GLY A 161 -23.10 5.45 -4.07
C GLY A 161 -22.46 4.19 -3.48
N VAL A 162 -21.14 4.19 -3.21
CA VAL A 162 -20.42 3.02 -2.71
C VAL A 162 -20.56 2.92 -1.19
N ALA A 163 -21.05 1.78 -0.71
CA ALA A 163 -21.13 1.48 0.71
C ALA A 163 -19.77 1.00 1.26
N LEU A 164 -19.50 1.28 2.54
CA LEU A 164 -18.36 0.69 3.25
C LEU A 164 -18.46 -0.84 3.25
N GLY A 165 -17.37 -1.52 2.93
CA GLY A 165 -17.32 -2.97 2.82
C GLY A 165 -17.90 -3.52 1.51
N GLN A 166 -18.36 -2.67 0.59
CA GLN A 166 -18.86 -3.11 -0.71
C GLN A 166 -17.73 -3.74 -1.55
N ARG A 167 -18.06 -4.84 -2.23
CA ARG A 167 -17.13 -5.47 -3.19
C ARG A 167 -17.03 -4.62 -4.45
N LEU A 168 -15.81 -4.46 -4.93
CA LEU A 168 -15.45 -3.77 -6.16
C LEU A 168 -14.91 -4.79 -7.16
N GLU A 169 -15.01 -4.45 -8.45
CA GLU A 169 -14.50 -5.25 -9.55
C GLU A 169 -13.19 -4.66 -10.07
N LEU A 170 -12.27 -5.55 -10.45
CA LEU A 170 -11.07 -5.20 -11.20
C LEU A 170 -11.27 -5.55 -12.67
N ARG A 171 -11.25 -4.54 -13.53
CA ARG A 171 -11.44 -4.69 -14.98
C ARG A 171 -10.16 -4.26 -15.70
N PRO A 172 -9.58 -5.10 -16.57
CA PRO A 172 -8.48 -4.67 -17.44
C PRO A 172 -8.94 -3.51 -18.34
N ASP A 173 -8.06 -2.53 -18.53
CA ASP A 173 -8.27 -1.39 -19.42
C ASP A 173 -7.14 -1.33 -20.46
N PRO A 174 -7.14 -2.23 -21.46
CA PRO A 174 -6.06 -2.30 -22.46
C PRO A 174 -6.03 -1.09 -23.40
N ALA A 175 -7.08 -0.27 -23.40
CA ALA A 175 -7.15 0.96 -24.17
C ALA A 175 -6.59 2.18 -23.40
N ASN A 176 -6.11 1.99 -22.17
CA ASN A 176 -5.56 3.06 -21.36
C ASN A 176 -4.31 3.65 -22.03
N ALA A 177 -4.33 4.97 -22.26
CA ALA A 177 -3.27 5.66 -22.99
C ALA A 177 -1.91 5.70 -22.25
N TYR A 178 -1.89 5.44 -20.94
CA TYR A 178 -0.69 5.49 -20.12
C TYR A 178 -0.09 4.11 -19.89
N ASN A 179 -0.93 3.09 -19.70
CA ASN A 179 -0.48 1.73 -19.40
C ASN A 179 -1.54 0.70 -19.84
N ASP A 180 -1.24 -0.10 -20.86
CA ASP A 180 -2.12 -1.14 -21.41
C ASP A 180 -2.42 -2.30 -20.43
N ARG A 181 -1.68 -2.38 -19.31
CA ARG A 181 -1.93 -3.30 -18.21
C ARG A 181 -2.72 -2.66 -17.07
N ALA A 182 -3.23 -1.44 -17.23
CA ALA A 182 -4.02 -0.76 -16.22
C ALA A 182 -5.23 -1.59 -15.78
N MET A 183 -5.52 -1.54 -14.48
CA MET A 183 -6.70 -2.16 -13.90
C MET A 183 -7.62 -1.09 -13.33
N LEU A 184 -8.78 -0.97 -13.96
CA LEU A 184 -9.88 -0.14 -13.51
C LEU A 184 -10.53 -0.78 -12.28
N VAL A 185 -10.75 0.02 -11.26
CA VAL A 185 -11.59 -0.32 -10.11
C VAL A 185 -12.99 0.18 -10.41
N ALA A 186 -13.98 -0.71 -10.40
CA ALA A 186 -15.36 -0.39 -10.72
C ALA A 186 -16.32 -0.93 -9.65
N VAL A 187 -17.49 -0.31 -9.54
CA VAL A 187 -18.62 -0.93 -8.84
C VAL A 187 -19.19 -2.08 -9.69
N VAL A 188 -20.01 -2.95 -9.09
CA VAL A 188 -20.55 -4.16 -9.74
C VAL A 188 -21.35 -3.86 -11.02
N ASP A 189 -22.03 -2.71 -11.08
CA ASP A 189 -22.73 -2.29 -12.31
C ASP A 189 -21.80 -1.74 -13.42
N GLY A 190 -20.50 -1.72 -13.17
CA GLY A 190 -19.45 -1.38 -14.11
C GLY A 190 -19.03 0.08 -14.16
N ARG A 191 -19.66 0.96 -13.37
CA ARG A 191 -19.22 2.36 -13.30
C ARG A 191 -17.83 2.46 -12.65
N PRO A 192 -16.93 3.28 -13.22
CA PRO A 192 -15.56 3.41 -12.72
C PRO A 192 -15.52 4.19 -11.41
N VAL A 193 -14.66 3.80 -10.48
CA VAL A 193 -14.42 4.52 -9.21
C VAL A 193 -12.92 4.75 -8.93
N GLY A 194 -12.05 4.45 -9.89
CA GLY A 194 -10.61 4.69 -9.82
C GLY A 194 -9.81 3.64 -10.58
N TYR A 195 -8.50 3.68 -10.42
CA TYR A 195 -7.56 2.69 -10.93
C TYR A 195 -6.72 2.11 -9.79
N VAL A 196 -6.25 0.88 -9.98
CA VAL A 196 -5.17 0.33 -9.16
C VAL A 196 -3.91 1.17 -9.40
N PRO A 197 -3.19 1.61 -8.35
CA PRO A 197 -1.94 2.32 -8.49
C PRO A 197 -0.92 1.51 -9.29
N GLU A 198 -0.12 2.21 -10.11
CA GLU A 198 0.80 1.56 -11.03
C GLU A 198 1.80 0.63 -10.34
N TRP A 199 2.27 1.03 -9.15
CA TRP A 199 3.20 0.25 -8.33
C TRP A 199 2.65 -1.07 -7.82
N LEU A 200 1.33 -1.24 -7.82
CA LEU A 200 0.67 -2.46 -7.39
C LEU A 200 0.23 -3.33 -8.57
N LEU A 201 0.28 -2.83 -9.81
CA LEU A 201 -0.27 -3.55 -10.96
C LEU A 201 0.40 -4.90 -11.18
N GLU A 202 1.75 -4.95 -11.13
CA GLU A 202 2.49 -6.19 -11.35
C GLU A 202 2.17 -7.25 -10.29
N ASP A 203 2.32 -6.90 -9.01
CA ASP A 203 1.97 -7.77 -7.88
C ASP A 203 0.52 -8.25 -7.96
N LEU A 204 -0.42 -7.37 -8.35
CA LEU A 204 -1.84 -7.71 -8.43
C LEU A 204 -2.16 -8.61 -9.64
N HIS A 205 -1.48 -8.43 -10.78
CA HIS A 205 -1.59 -9.33 -11.93
C HIS A 205 -1.06 -10.72 -11.59
N GLU A 206 0.12 -10.82 -10.96
CA GLU A 206 0.67 -12.08 -10.49
C GLU A 206 -0.25 -12.75 -9.48
N LEU A 207 -0.76 -11.98 -8.51
CA LEU A 207 -1.66 -12.48 -7.48
C LEU A 207 -2.96 -13.01 -8.09
N ARG A 208 -3.53 -12.34 -9.10
CA ARG A 208 -4.72 -12.85 -9.81
C ARG A 208 -4.46 -14.17 -10.52
N GLY A 209 -3.25 -14.42 -11.01
CA GLY A 209 -2.87 -15.68 -11.65
C GLY A 209 -2.65 -16.84 -10.66
N ARG A 210 -2.29 -16.53 -9.42
CA ARG A 210 -1.91 -17.53 -8.40
C ARG A 210 -2.94 -17.75 -7.30
N ALA A 211 -3.82 -16.77 -7.08
CA ALA A 211 -4.81 -16.82 -6.03
C ALA A 211 -6.00 -17.70 -6.43
N ARG A 212 -6.43 -18.57 -5.51
CA ARG A 212 -7.70 -19.29 -5.62
C ARG A 212 -8.88 -18.33 -5.59
N SER A 213 -8.78 -17.28 -4.78
CA SER A 213 -9.76 -16.20 -4.73
C SER A 213 -9.07 -14.87 -4.48
N LEU A 214 -9.60 -13.82 -5.11
CA LEU A 214 -9.17 -12.45 -4.93
C LEU A 214 -10.41 -11.56 -4.82
N SER A 215 -10.47 -10.74 -3.78
CA SER A 215 -11.50 -9.74 -3.57
C SER A 215 -10.88 -8.36 -3.43
N VAL A 216 -11.56 -7.36 -3.99
CA VAL A 216 -11.29 -5.95 -3.73
C VAL A 216 -12.52 -5.37 -3.04
N ILE A 217 -12.30 -4.68 -1.94
CA ILE A 217 -13.35 -4.14 -1.07
C ILE A 217 -13.11 -2.65 -0.90
N ALA A 218 -14.17 -1.84 -0.98
CA ALA A 218 -14.15 -0.45 -0.54
C ALA A 218 -14.03 -0.42 0.99
N GLU A 219 -12.81 -0.33 1.51
CA GLU A 219 -12.56 -0.29 2.95
C GLU A 219 -12.99 1.05 3.54
N LEU A 220 -12.64 2.16 2.85
CA LEU A 220 -13.12 3.50 3.18
C LEU A 220 -13.50 4.29 1.93
N VAL A 221 -14.54 5.12 2.08
CA VAL A 221 -14.99 6.09 1.10
C VAL A 221 -15.02 7.46 1.77
N ASN A 222 -14.13 8.37 1.36
CA ASN A 222 -13.96 9.70 1.93
C ASN A 222 -14.24 10.77 0.87
N LEU A 223 -15.51 11.10 0.63
CA LEU A 223 -15.89 12.05 -0.43
C LEU A 223 -15.33 13.47 -0.20
N ASP A 224 -15.09 13.81 1.06
CA ASP A 224 -14.52 15.07 1.53
C ASP A 224 -12.98 15.10 1.50
N ALA A 225 -12.33 13.96 1.26
CA ALA A 225 -10.88 13.90 1.19
C ALA A 225 -10.33 14.44 -0.14
N PRO A 226 -9.03 14.83 -0.17
CA PRO A 226 -8.32 15.06 -1.42
C PRO A 226 -8.48 13.88 -2.38
N SER A 227 -8.53 14.14 -3.68
CA SER A 227 -8.80 13.13 -4.74
C SER A 227 -8.05 11.80 -4.61
N HIS A 228 -6.81 11.80 -4.12
CA HIS A 228 -5.98 10.59 -3.96
C HIS A 228 -6.25 9.81 -2.67
N LEU A 229 -7.12 10.28 -1.79
CA LEU A 229 -7.52 9.65 -0.52
C LEU A 229 -9.02 9.31 -0.46
N LYS A 230 -9.77 9.52 -1.57
CA LYS A 230 -11.23 9.36 -1.59
C LYS A 230 -11.70 7.90 -1.49
N LEU A 231 -10.89 6.95 -1.97
CA LEU A 231 -11.24 5.53 -1.94
C LEU A 231 -10.04 4.71 -1.47
N LEU A 232 -10.12 4.15 -0.27
CA LEU A 232 -9.20 3.15 0.23
C LEU A 232 -9.75 1.77 -0.10
N CYS A 233 -9.00 0.99 -0.86
CA CYS A 233 -9.31 -0.38 -1.21
C CYS A 233 -8.53 -1.36 -0.33
N ARG A 234 -9.19 -2.44 0.08
CA ARG A 234 -8.56 -3.64 0.65
C ARG A 234 -8.60 -4.76 -0.36
N VAL A 235 -7.44 -5.34 -0.64
CA VAL A 235 -7.29 -6.59 -1.39
C VAL A 235 -7.19 -7.73 -0.39
N GLU A 236 -7.99 -8.77 -0.58
CA GLU A 236 -7.83 -10.02 0.14
C GLU A 236 -7.66 -11.15 -0.88
N ALA A 237 -6.63 -11.96 -0.70
CA ALA A 237 -6.37 -13.08 -1.60
C ALA A 237 -6.05 -14.36 -0.82
N VAL A 238 -6.67 -15.46 -1.24
CA VAL A 238 -6.34 -16.79 -0.76
C VAL A 238 -5.48 -17.45 -1.83
N LEU A 239 -4.21 -17.71 -1.52
CA LEU A 239 -3.31 -18.40 -2.43
C LEU A 239 -3.79 -19.83 -2.68
N ALA A 240 -3.68 -20.32 -3.91
CA ALA A 240 -3.78 -21.75 -4.14
C ALA A 240 -2.65 -22.44 -3.34
N GLY A 241 -2.98 -23.51 -2.59
CA GLY A 241 -1.95 -24.33 -1.97
C GLY A 241 -0.99 -24.88 -3.04
N PRO A 242 0.22 -25.34 -2.66
CA PRO A 242 1.07 -26.05 -3.61
C PRO A 242 0.22 -27.17 -4.23
N ALA A 243 0.16 -27.23 -5.56
CA ALA A 243 -0.44 -28.37 -6.24
C ALA A 243 0.27 -29.61 -5.70
N GLY A 244 -0.48 -30.46 -4.99
CA GLY A 244 0.07 -31.72 -4.51
C GLY A 244 0.50 -32.54 -5.72
N ASP A 245 1.78 -32.89 -5.76
CA ASP A 245 2.31 -34.00 -6.57
C ASP A 245 1.64 -35.32 -6.18
#